data_AF-A0A2E5WLB3-F1
#
_entry.id   AF-A0A2E5WLB3-F1
#
_cell.length_a   1.000
_cell.length_b   1.000
_cell.length_c   1.000
_cell.angle_alpha   90.00
_cell.angle_beta   90.00
_cell.angle_gamma   90.00
#
_symmetry.space_group_name_H-M   'P 1'
#
loop_
_entity.id
_entity.type
_entity.pdbx_description
1 polymer ?
#
loop_
_entity_poly.entity_id
_entity_poly.type
_entity_poly.pdbx_seq_one_letter_code
_entity_poly.pdbx_strand_id
1 'polypeptide(L)' 'MESSKDFLEEKFKELIDLLKSKQFKNNFVDSVNDDIDIPFLKEKTEEKIFKKLYTILIKHVEKAVDKLEKKD' A
#
# COMPACT_ATOMS: atom_id res chain seq x y z
N MET A 1 -20.12 17.40 -14.36
CA MET A 1 -19.06 17.43 -13.32
C MET A 1 -19.14 16.21 -12.40
N GLU A 2 -20.34 15.68 -12.10
CA GLU A 2 -20.55 14.42 -11.35
C GLU A 2 -19.79 13.22 -11.94
N SER A 3 -19.93 12.97 -13.24
CA SER A 3 -19.30 11.84 -13.94
C SER A 3 -17.76 11.78 -13.86
N SER A 4 -17.07 12.92 -13.74
CA SER A 4 -15.60 12.92 -13.63
C SER A 4 -15.12 12.53 -12.23
N LYS A 5 -15.95 12.77 -11.22
CA LYS A 5 -15.64 12.49 -9.83
C LYS A 5 -15.88 11.02 -9.52
N ASP A 6 -17.00 10.48 -9.99
CA ASP A 6 -17.32 9.05 -9.91
C ASP A 6 -16.24 8.19 -10.58
N PHE A 7 -15.75 8.64 -11.75
CA PHE A 7 -14.63 8.00 -12.44
C PHE A 7 -13.34 8.00 -11.60
N LEU A 8 -13.02 9.10 -10.93
CA LEU A 8 -11.84 9.19 -10.08
C LEU A 8 -11.96 8.28 -8.85
N GLU A 9 -13.12 8.24 -8.20
CA GLU A 9 -13.38 7.32 -7.09
C GLU A 9 -13.22 5.86 -7.50
N GLU A 10 -13.76 5.48 -8.67
CA GLU A 10 -13.63 4.13 -9.21
C GLU A 10 -12.15 3.78 -9.44
N LYS A 11 -11.36 4.69 -10.02
CA LYS A 11 -9.92 4.49 -10.22
C LYS A 11 -9.11 4.43 -8.93
N PHE A 12 -9.50 5.18 -7.89
CA PHE A 12 -8.87 5.05 -6.58
C PHE A 12 -9.17 3.71 -5.92
N LYS A 13 -10.38 3.18 -6.07
CA LYS A 13 -10.75 1.84 -5.59
C LYS A 13 -9.96 0.75 -6.31
N GLU A 14 -9.90 0.79 -7.64
CA GLU A 14 -9.08 -0.14 -8.45
C GLU A 14 -7.60 -0.10 -8.02
N LEU A 15 -7.04 1.09 -7.79
CA LEU A 15 -5.67 1.25 -7.33
C LEU A 15 -5.45 0.63 -5.95
N ILE A 16 -6.38 0.86 -5.00
CA ILE A 16 -6.30 0.25 -3.67
C ILE A 16 -6.35 -1.27 -3.76
N ASP A 17 -7.23 -1.83 -4.60
CA ASP A 17 -7.35 -3.28 -4.74
C ASP A 17 -6.08 -3.90 -5.33
N LEU A 18 -5.45 -3.21 -6.29
CA LEU A 18 -4.16 -3.60 -6.84
C LEU A 18 -3.06 -3.55 -5.77
N LEU A 19 -3.02 -2.49 -4.99
CA LEU A 19 -2.11 -2.34 -3.85
C LEU A 19 -2.35 -3.39 -2.78
N LYS A 20 -3.56 -3.92 -2.60
CA LYS A 20 -3.89 -4.97 -1.63
C LYS A 20 -3.59 -6.38 -2.15
N SER A 21 -3.34 -6.53 -3.44
CA SER A 21 -3.12 -7.84 -4.05
C SER A 21 -1.91 -8.57 -3.42
N LYS A 22 -2.03 -9.90 -3.31
CA LYS A 22 -0.96 -10.74 -2.75
C LYS A 22 0.34 -10.63 -3.58
N GLN A 23 0.20 -10.49 -4.90
CA GLN A 23 1.32 -10.31 -5.81
C GLN A 23 2.06 -9.00 -5.54
N PHE A 24 1.34 -7.88 -5.46
CA PHE A 24 1.94 -6.58 -5.17
C PHE A 24 2.65 -6.59 -3.81
N LYS A 25 2.01 -7.18 -2.79
CA LYS A 25 2.60 -7.34 -1.46
C LYS A 25 3.94 -8.07 -1.50
N ASN A 26 4.00 -9.22 -2.17
CA ASN A 26 5.21 -10.02 -2.24
C ASN A 26 6.31 -9.26 -2.98
N ASN A 27 6.01 -8.72 -4.16
CA ASN A 27 6.97 -7.94 -4.94
C ASN A 27 7.49 -6.73 -4.16
N PHE A 28 6.62 -6.02 -3.43
CA PHE A 28 7.04 -4.90 -2.60
C PHE A 28 7.98 -5.34 -1.47
N VAL A 29 7.67 -6.44 -0.78
CA VAL A 29 8.54 -6.96 0.29
C VAL A 29 9.89 -7.39 -0.28
N ASP A 30 9.89 -8.07 -1.43
CA ASP A 30 11.12 -8.53 -2.09
C ASP A 30 11.97 -7.35 -2.56
N SER A 31 11.40 -6.36 -3.27
CA SER A 31 12.14 -5.17 -3.70
C SER A 31 12.67 -4.35 -2.51
N VAL A 32 11.91 -4.27 -1.42
CA VAL A 32 12.35 -3.54 -0.23
C VAL A 32 13.45 -4.32 0.51
N ASN A 33 13.40 -5.66 0.56
CA ASN A 33 14.51 -6.48 1.05
C ASN A 33 15.78 -6.28 0.20
N ASP A 34 15.64 -6.25 -1.13
CA ASP A 34 16.77 -6.12 -2.05
C ASP A 34 17.43 -4.72 -1.97
N ASP A 35 16.64 -3.66 -1.83
CA ASP A 35 17.12 -2.27 -1.82
C ASP A 35 17.49 -1.76 -0.41
N ILE A 36 16.87 -2.30 0.63
CA ILE A 36 17.13 -1.92 2.03
C ILE A 36 17.89 -3.05 2.71
N ASP A 37 19.19 -3.12 2.44
CA ASP A 37 20.15 -3.98 3.16
C ASP A 37 20.32 -3.44 4.60
N ILE A 38 19.47 -3.87 5.55
CA ILE A 38 19.50 -3.37 6.94
C ILE A 38 20.60 -4.14 7.70
N PRO A 39 21.72 -3.51 8.13
CA PRO A 39 22.91 -4.25 8.56
C PRO A 39 22.82 -5.02 9.90
N PHE A 40 21.63 -5.24 10.47
CA PHE A 40 21.49 -5.61 11.89
C PHE A 40 20.46 -6.69 12.20
N LEU A 41 19.79 -7.29 11.22
CA LEU A 41 18.70 -8.23 11.48
C LEU A 41 18.83 -9.52 10.65
N LYS A 42 18.45 -10.66 11.23
CA LYS A 42 18.30 -11.92 10.49
C LYS A 42 17.19 -11.76 9.44
N GLU A 43 17.32 -12.31 8.23
CA GLU A 43 16.32 -12.25 7.13
C GLU A 43 14.85 -12.39 7.61
N LYS A 44 14.56 -13.36 8.48
CA LYS A 44 13.20 -13.61 9.01
C LYS A 44 12.63 -12.43 9.80
N THR A 45 13.48 -11.63 10.40
CA THR A 45 13.10 -10.43 11.17
C THR A 45 12.87 -9.26 10.22
N GLU A 46 13.67 -9.13 9.16
CA GLU A 46 13.51 -8.13 8.10
C GLU A 46 12.18 -8.32 7.37
N GLU A 47 11.88 -9.56 6.95
CA GLU A 47 10.60 -9.89 6.31
C GLU A 47 9.38 -9.51 7.19
N LYS A 48 9.50 -9.69 8.51
CA LYS A 48 8.47 -9.27 9.47
C LYS A 48 8.31 -7.76 9.55
N ILE A 49 9.41 -7.01 9.49
CA ILE A 49 9.41 -5.55 9.52
C ILE A 49 8.80 -5.00 8.23
N PHE A 50 9.20 -5.51 7.07
CA PHE A 50 8.66 -5.05 5.79
C PHE A 50 7.17 -5.38 5.64
N LYS A 51 6.71 -6.55 6.10
CA LYS A 51 5.27 -6.85 6.19
C LYS A 51 4.50 -5.85 7.05
N LYS A 52 5.10 -5.36 8.15
CA LYS A 52 4.49 -4.33 9.01
C LYS A 52 4.49 -2.96 8.33
N LEU A 53 5.59 -2.58 7.69
CA LEU A 53 5.69 -1.32 6.94
C LEU A 53 4.66 -1.27 5.80
N TYR A 54 4.54 -2.35 5.03
CA TYR A 54 3.50 -2.49 4.01
C TYR A 54 2.10 -2.29 4.60
N THR A 55 1.82 -2.89 5.75
CA THR A 55 0.52 -2.74 6.43
C THR A 55 0.28 -1.30 6.89
N ILE A 56 1.32 -0.59 7.35
CA ILE A 56 1.25 0.83 7.72
C ILE A 56 0.96 1.70 6.49
N LEU A 57 1.60 1.40 5.36
CA LEU A 57 1.42 2.10 4.09
C LEU A 57 -0.02 1.96 3.60
N ILE A 58 -0.56 0.73 3.54
CA ILE A 58 -1.96 0.50 3.16
C ILE A 58 -2.92 1.26 4.07
N LYS A 59 -2.72 1.21 5.40
CA LYS A 59 -3.56 1.97 6.35
C LYS A 59 -3.54 3.48 6.12
N HIS A 60 -2.42 4.05 5.68
CA HIS A 60 -2.32 5.48 5.39
C HIS A 60 -3.01 5.83 4.07
N VAL A 61 -2.89 4.96 3.06
CA VAL A 61 -3.59 5.12 1.78
C VAL A 61 -5.11 5.02 1.98
N GLU A 62 -5.60 4.04 2.73
CA GLU A 62 -7.03 3.89 3.06
C GLU A 62 -7.56 5.14 3.78
N LYS A 63 -6.85 5.62 4.81
CA LYS A 63 -7.22 6.86 5.52
C LYS A 63 -7.23 8.09 4.62
N ALA A 64 -6.34 8.15 3.62
CA ALA A 64 -6.32 9.25 2.67
C ALA A 64 -7.54 9.20 1.75
N VAL A 65 -7.94 8.01 1.29
CA VAL A 65 -9.14 7.80 0.49
C VAL A 65 -10.42 8.08 1.30
N ASP A 66 -10.53 7.60 2.54
CA ASP A 66 -11.66 7.91 3.44
C ASP A 66 -11.82 9.43 3.66
N LYS A 67 -10.70 10.18 3.70
CA LYS A 67 -10.71 11.64 3.82
C LYS A 67 -11.13 12.35 2.54
N LEU A 68 -10.90 11.74 1.38
CA LEU A 68 -11.39 12.24 0.11
C LEU A 68 -12.90 12.01 0.01
N GLU A 69 -13.38 10.81 0.36
CA GLU A 69 -14.82 10.47 0.37
C GLU A 69 -15.63 11.29 1.40
N LYS A 70 -15.04 11.71 2.53
CA LYS A 70 -15.70 12.53 3.57
C LYS A 70 -15.61 14.04 3.36
N LYS A 71 -14.88 14.51 2.34
CA LYS A 71 -14.72 15.95 2.08
C LYS A 71 -15.77 16.52 1.13
N ASP A 72 -16.79 15.73 0.83
CA ASP A 72 -17.96 16.07 0.03
C ASP A 72 -19.24 16.21 0.84
#